data_AF-A0A8S0WF13-F1
#
_entry.id   AF-A0A8S0WF13-F1
#
_cell.length_a   1.000
_cell.length_b   1.000
_cell.length_c   1.000
_cell.angle_alpha   90.00
_cell.angle_beta   90.00
_cell.angle_gamma   90.00
#
_symmetry.space_group_name_H-M   'P 1'
#
loop_
_entity.id
_entity.type
_entity.pdbx_description
1 polymer ?
#
loop_
_entity_poly.entity_id
_entity_poly.type
_entity_poly.pdbx_seq_one_letter_code
_entity_poly.pdbx_strand_id
1 'polypeptide(L)'
;MTLYQDFDKILEKGYEEYFQHHDLKACVQWRDAWLLFLRIVDSEGITSIKEFDRRFHGYEMVFNWTQDYEQALANAGRRESNFFATRTAYCEEFLRRFESTSDPLVLQNMRRAVGESYFILGHRDKAESLFEGWLSQDPSWGWGWIGWADCWYFETVGTKEDLDKAVEILKKGLQSSDGRDREFVLERMRDVYLKLGLTKEAQMYEEMLRDFLAEKEMHKVVETSLPKLVNGPAVSHKIGRNDPCPCGSGKKYKKCCGK
;
A
#
# COMPACT_ATOMS: atom_id res chain seq x y z
N MET A 1 18.91 26.75 -10.83
CA MET A 1 17.81 26.00 -10.19
C MET A 1 18.33 24.59 -9.97
N THR A 2 18.18 24.03 -8.78
CA THR A 2 18.63 22.65 -8.50
C THR A 2 17.63 21.65 -9.09
N LEU A 3 18.06 20.41 -9.38
CA LEU A 3 17.16 19.37 -9.91
C LEU A 3 15.94 19.14 -9.00
N TYR A 4 16.11 19.24 -7.67
CA TYR A 4 15.00 19.18 -6.71
C TYR A 4 14.00 20.32 -6.87
N GLN A 5 14.45 21.55 -7.14
CA GLN A 5 13.54 22.68 -7.38
C GLN A 5 12.76 22.53 -8.68
N ASP A 6 13.39 21.96 -9.71
CA ASP A 6 12.73 21.68 -10.98
C ASP A 6 11.68 20.57 -10.79
N PHE A 7 12.04 19.51 -10.06
CA PHE A 7 11.14 18.42 -9.69
C PHE A 7 9.92 18.92 -8.93
N ASP A 8 10.13 19.73 -7.88
CA ASP A 8 9.06 20.29 -7.06
C ASP A 8 8.04 21.11 -7.88
N LYS A 9 8.52 21.94 -8.81
CA LYS A 9 7.65 22.74 -9.69
C LYS A 9 6.82 21.90 -10.65
N ILE A 10 7.34 20.77 -11.13
CA ILE A 10 6.58 19.87 -12.01
C ILE A 10 5.56 19.10 -11.17
N LEU A 11 5.95 18.69 -9.95
CA LEU A 11 5.09 18.01 -8.99
C LEU A 11 3.85 18.86 -8.66
N GLU A 12 4.07 20.12 -8.26
CA GLU A 12 3.04 21.11 -7.94
C GLU A 12 2.05 21.30 -9.09
N LYS A 13 2.53 21.51 -10.32
CA LYS A 13 1.67 21.63 -11.51
C LYS A 13 0.82 20.40 -11.77
N GLY A 14 1.36 19.20 -11.53
CA GLY A 14 0.58 17.99 -11.68
C GLY A 14 -0.54 17.90 -10.63
N TYR A 15 -0.26 18.31 -9.38
CA TYR A 15 -1.29 18.41 -8.34
C TYR A 15 -2.36 19.47 -8.64
N GLU A 16 -1.98 20.63 -9.18
CA GLU A 16 -2.94 21.67 -9.63
C GLU A 16 -3.96 21.12 -10.63
N GLU A 17 -3.52 20.28 -11.58
CA GLU A 17 -4.39 19.63 -12.56
C GLU A 17 -5.17 18.46 -11.96
N TYR A 18 -4.54 17.66 -11.10
CA TYR A 18 -5.15 16.50 -10.44
C TYR A 18 -6.33 16.92 -9.55
N PHE A 19 -6.18 17.96 -8.74
CA PHE A 19 -7.26 18.49 -7.89
C PHE A 19 -8.41 19.13 -8.67
N GLN A 20 -8.19 19.48 -9.94
CA GLN A 20 -9.24 19.91 -10.87
C GLN A 20 -9.88 18.75 -11.65
N HIS A 21 -9.53 17.49 -11.32
CA HIS A 21 -9.97 16.29 -12.03
C HIS A 21 -9.55 16.26 -13.51
N HIS A 22 -8.43 16.91 -13.85
CA HIS A 22 -7.83 16.85 -15.17
C HIS A 22 -6.78 15.74 -15.27
N ASP A 23 -7.18 14.47 -15.04
CA ASP A 23 -6.27 13.31 -14.90
C ASP A 23 -5.24 13.21 -16.05
N LEU A 24 -5.67 13.45 -17.30
CA LEU A 24 -4.80 13.36 -18.48
C LEU A 24 -3.66 14.40 -18.42
N LYS A 25 -3.99 15.63 -18.01
CA LYS A 25 -2.99 16.71 -17.88
C LYS A 25 -2.05 16.44 -16.71
N ALA A 26 -2.60 15.99 -15.58
CA ALA A 26 -1.81 15.58 -14.42
C ALA A 26 -0.81 14.48 -14.80
N CYS A 27 -1.26 13.46 -15.55
CA CYS A 27 -0.39 12.37 -16.01
C CYS A 27 0.75 12.86 -16.90
N VAL A 28 0.52 13.86 -17.77
CA VAL A 28 1.59 14.43 -18.60
C VAL A 28 2.64 15.13 -17.73
N GLN A 29 2.23 15.94 -16.75
CA GLN A 29 3.16 16.58 -15.82
C GLN A 29 3.93 15.54 -14.99
N TRP A 30 3.21 14.58 -14.42
CA TRP A 30 3.81 13.59 -13.52
C TRP A 30 4.67 12.55 -14.24
N ARG A 31 4.47 12.31 -15.54
CA ARG A 31 5.45 11.59 -16.36
C ARG A 31 6.80 12.29 -16.37
N ASP A 32 6.80 13.61 -16.59
CA ASP A 32 8.04 14.39 -16.63
C ASP A 32 8.68 14.46 -15.23
N ALA A 33 7.86 14.58 -14.17
CA ALA A 33 8.33 14.46 -12.78
C ALA A 33 8.95 13.09 -12.50
N TRP A 34 8.37 11.99 -12.98
CA TRP A 34 8.92 10.64 -12.83
C TRP A 34 10.28 10.47 -13.49
N LEU A 35 10.45 10.96 -14.71
CA LEU A 35 11.73 10.91 -15.41
C LEU A 35 12.80 11.74 -14.69
N LEU A 36 12.44 12.92 -14.18
CA LEU A 36 13.36 13.75 -13.40
C LEU A 36 13.70 13.13 -12.04
N PHE A 37 12.72 12.53 -11.37
CA PHE A 37 12.90 11.77 -10.14
C PHE A 37 13.91 10.64 -10.32
N LEU A 38 13.73 9.79 -11.35
CA LEU A 38 14.67 8.70 -11.65
C LEU A 38 16.08 9.23 -11.94
N ARG A 39 16.20 10.36 -12.66
CA ARG A 39 17.49 11.00 -12.90
C ARG A 39 18.18 11.43 -11.61
N ILE A 40 17.45 12.02 -10.66
CA ILE A 40 17.99 12.44 -9.35
C ILE A 40 18.44 11.20 -8.58
N VAL A 41 17.55 10.19 -8.47
CA VAL A 41 17.80 8.92 -7.80
C VAL A 41 19.09 8.26 -8.29
N ASP A 42 19.25 8.14 -9.61
CA ASP A 42 20.44 7.53 -10.21
C ASP A 42 21.70 8.38 -9.97
N SER A 43 21.60 9.71 -10.09
CA SER A 43 22.75 10.62 -9.93
C SER A 43 23.26 10.71 -8.49
N GLU A 44 22.39 10.49 -7.51
CA GLU A 44 22.69 10.62 -6.08
C GLU A 44 22.79 9.28 -5.35
N GLY A 45 22.61 8.17 -6.05
CA GLY A 45 22.65 6.83 -5.48
C GLY A 45 21.58 6.59 -4.42
N ILE A 46 20.40 7.18 -4.58
CA ILE A 46 19.28 7.02 -3.64
C ILE A 46 18.65 5.65 -3.88
N THR A 47 18.41 4.88 -2.81
CA THR A 47 17.88 3.50 -2.97
C THR A 47 16.48 3.32 -2.40
N SER A 48 15.86 4.38 -1.87
CA SER A 48 14.53 4.31 -1.25
C SER A 48 13.77 5.63 -1.35
N ILE A 49 12.44 5.53 -1.44
CA ILE A 49 11.55 6.71 -1.38
C ILE A 49 11.74 7.50 -0.08
N LYS A 50 11.84 6.79 1.05
CA LYS A 50 12.10 7.40 2.36
C LYS A 50 13.43 8.16 2.44
N GLU A 51 14.43 7.74 1.66
CA GLU A 51 15.68 8.49 1.55
C GLU A 51 15.52 9.73 0.70
N PHE A 52 14.83 9.62 -0.43
CA PHE A 52 14.50 10.78 -1.25
C PHE A 52 13.75 11.83 -0.43
N ASP A 53 12.68 11.44 0.27
CA ASP A 53 11.87 12.34 1.10
C ASP A 53 12.66 12.98 2.25
N ARG A 54 13.74 12.36 2.74
CA ARG A 54 14.62 12.99 3.74
C ARG A 54 15.49 14.10 3.17
N ARG A 55 15.84 14.01 1.88
CA ARG A 55 16.68 14.99 1.16
C ARG A 55 15.83 16.06 0.47
N PHE A 56 14.62 15.70 0.08
CA PHE A 56 13.66 16.56 -0.57
C PHE A 56 12.84 17.33 0.46
N HIS A 57 12.82 18.66 0.33
CA HIS A 57 12.06 19.57 1.19
C HIS A 57 11.09 20.40 0.36
N GLY A 58 10.38 19.73 -0.56
CA GLY A 58 9.43 20.36 -1.47
C GLY A 58 8.00 20.38 -0.94
N TYR A 59 7.08 20.66 -1.86
CA TYR A 59 5.66 20.86 -1.64
C TYR A 59 4.96 19.61 -1.08
N GLU A 60 5.27 18.43 -1.63
CA GLU A 60 4.63 17.16 -1.27
C GLU A 60 5.64 16.03 -1.01
N MET A 61 5.19 15.00 -0.29
CA MET A 61 5.99 13.78 -0.10
C MET A 61 5.97 12.91 -1.35
N VAL A 62 7.14 12.47 -1.82
CA VAL A 62 7.27 11.53 -2.95
C VAL A 62 6.57 10.22 -2.63
N PHE A 63 6.56 9.81 -1.36
CA PHE A 63 5.76 8.68 -0.89
C PHE A 63 4.28 8.76 -1.30
N ASN A 64 3.63 9.91 -1.10
CA ASN A 64 2.23 10.10 -1.46
C ASN A 64 2.08 10.16 -2.99
N TRP A 65 2.90 11.00 -3.61
CA TRP A 65 2.83 11.25 -5.06
C TRP A 65 2.98 9.98 -5.90
N THR A 66 3.86 9.05 -5.52
CA THR A 66 4.02 7.80 -6.30
C THR A 66 2.72 6.99 -6.40
N GLN A 67 1.88 7.03 -5.35
CA GLN A 67 0.57 6.38 -5.36
C GLN A 67 -0.47 7.24 -6.10
N ASP A 68 -0.44 8.55 -5.92
CA ASP A 68 -1.34 9.47 -6.64
C ASP A 68 -1.13 9.40 -8.15
N TYR A 69 0.13 9.28 -8.60
CA TYR A 69 0.44 9.15 -10.02
C TYR A 69 -0.08 7.84 -10.59
N GLU A 70 0.07 6.72 -9.88
CA GLU A 70 -0.52 5.45 -10.25
C GLU A 70 -2.06 5.56 -10.39
N GLN A 71 -2.72 6.20 -9.43
CA GLN A 71 -4.17 6.39 -9.44
C GLN A 71 -4.62 7.31 -10.58
N ALA A 72 -3.89 8.39 -10.86
CA ALA A 72 -4.17 9.27 -11.99
C ALA A 72 -4.03 8.54 -13.33
N LEU A 73 -3.02 7.66 -13.48
CA LEU A 73 -2.88 6.82 -14.66
C LEU A 73 -4.05 5.84 -14.81
N ALA A 74 -4.55 5.28 -13.69
CA ALA A 74 -5.74 4.42 -13.71
C ALA A 74 -6.99 5.20 -14.14
N ASN A 75 -7.18 6.42 -13.64
CA ASN A 75 -8.31 7.29 -14.00
C ASN A 75 -8.25 7.69 -15.48
N ALA A 76 -7.07 8.12 -15.96
CA ALA A 76 -6.83 8.42 -17.36
C ALA A 76 -7.09 7.19 -18.25
N GLY A 77 -6.66 6.00 -17.79
CA GLY A 77 -6.89 4.71 -18.45
C GLY A 77 -8.36 4.40 -18.77
N ARG A 78 -9.29 4.80 -17.89
CA ARG A 78 -10.73 4.63 -18.11
C ARG A 78 -11.26 5.44 -19.29
N ARG A 79 -10.58 6.52 -19.67
CA ARG A 79 -10.91 7.38 -20.81
C ARG A 79 -10.11 6.98 -22.05
N GLU A 80 -8.82 6.71 -21.85
CA GLU A 80 -7.86 6.37 -22.89
C GLU A 80 -7.03 5.15 -22.46
N SER A 81 -7.31 3.97 -23.04
CA SER A 81 -6.78 2.69 -22.57
C SER A 81 -5.26 2.56 -22.64
N ASN A 82 -4.58 3.36 -23.47
CA ASN A 82 -3.12 3.43 -23.55
C ASN A 82 -2.47 3.82 -22.20
N PHE A 83 -3.16 4.57 -21.33
CA PHE A 83 -2.64 4.91 -20.01
C PHE A 83 -2.52 3.70 -19.09
N PHE A 84 -3.22 2.59 -19.33
CA PHE A 84 -2.96 1.34 -18.59
C PHE A 84 -1.60 0.73 -18.97
N ALA A 85 -1.12 0.90 -20.20
CA ALA A 85 0.23 0.49 -20.58
C ALA A 85 1.27 1.37 -19.87
N THR A 86 1.03 2.69 -19.78
CA THR A 86 1.86 3.61 -19.01
C THR A 86 1.88 3.28 -17.51
N ARG A 87 0.70 2.99 -16.91
CA ARG A 87 0.56 2.52 -15.52
C ARG A 87 1.39 1.27 -15.28
N THR A 88 1.28 0.29 -16.16
CA THR A 88 2.04 -0.97 -16.09
C THR A 88 3.55 -0.70 -16.07
N ALA A 89 4.05 0.05 -17.06
CA ALA A 89 5.48 0.35 -17.16
C ALA A 89 6.00 1.15 -15.95
N TYR A 90 5.20 2.11 -15.47
CA TYR A 90 5.51 2.89 -14.27
C TYR A 90 5.62 2.00 -13.02
N CYS A 91 4.60 1.19 -12.74
CA CYS A 91 4.56 0.34 -11.55
C CYS A 91 5.60 -0.78 -11.58
N GLU A 92 5.87 -1.39 -12.75
CA GLU A 92 6.94 -2.38 -12.90
C GLU A 92 8.32 -1.77 -12.65
N GLU A 93 8.60 -0.56 -13.18
CA GLU A 93 9.84 0.14 -12.90
C GLU A 93 9.96 0.53 -11.42
N PHE A 94 8.87 0.99 -10.81
CA PHE A 94 8.83 1.27 -9.38
C PHE A 94 9.19 0.03 -8.55
N LEU A 95 8.54 -1.10 -8.83
CA LEU A 95 8.82 -2.36 -8.13
C LEU A 95 10.28 -2.77 -8.32
N ARG A 96 10.77 -2.77 -9.55
CA ARG A 96 12.16 -3.17 -9.86
C ARG A 96 13.20 -2.30 -9.13
N ARG A 97 12.91 -1.02 -8.88
CA ARG A 97 13.82 -0.06 -8.24
C ARG A 97 13.72 -0.07 -6.72
N PHE A 98 12.52 -0.24 -6.17
CA PHE A 98 12.23 0.06 -4.77
C PHE A 98 11.60 -1.10 -3.99
N GLU A 99 11.55 -2.32 -4.54
CA GLU A 99 10.94 -3.48 -3.88
C GLU A 99 11.53 -3.79 -2.50
N SER A 100 12.83 -3.61 -2.29
CA SER A 100 13.47 -3.93 -1.01
C SER A 100 13.40 -2.81 0.02
N THR A 101 12.92 -1.61 -0.35
CA THR A 101 13.04 -0.42 0.49
C THR A 101 11.75 0.38 0.66
N SER A 102 10.72 0.08 -0.12
CA SER A 102 9.40 0.71 -0.01
C SER A 102 8.53 0.06 1.05
N ASP A 103 7.54 0.83 1.50
CA ASP A 103 6.52 0.35 2.41
C ASP A 103 5.71 -0.81 1.78
N PRO A 104 5.38 -1.88 2.54
CA PRO A 104 4.62 -3.01 2.03
C PRO A 104 3.30 -2.62 1.36
N LEU A 105 2.59 -1.61 1.88
CA LEU A 105 1.32 -1.15 1.30
C LEU A 105 1.53 -0.59 -0.12
N VAL A 106 2.58 0.21 -0.31
CA VAL A 106 2.90 0.77 -1.63
C VAL A 106 3.25 -0.35 -2.61
N LEU A 107 4.05 -1.32 -2.18
CA LEU A 107 4.40 -2.47 -3.02
C LEU A 107 3.17 -3.31 -3.41
N GLN A 108 2.26 -3.51 -2.47
CA GLN A 108 0.99 -4.20 -2.73
C GLN A 108 0.12 -3.42 -3.72
N ASN A 109 -0.01 -2.10 -3.56
CA ASN A 109 -0.74 -1.24 -4.50
C ASN A 109 -0.14 -1.30 -5.91
N MET A 110 1.18 -1.20 -6.04
CA MET A 110 1.88 -1.29 -7.32
C MET A 110 1.70 -2.66 -7.99
N ARG A 111 1.78 -3.76 -7.23
CA ARG A 111 1.54 -5.11 -7.77
C ARG A 111 0.11 -5.25 -8.27
N ARG A 112 -0.88 -4.85 -7.47
CA ARG A 112 -2.28 -4.87 -7.90
C ARG A 112 -2.49 -4.03 -9.16
N ALA A 113 -1.89 -2.84 -9.22
CA ALA A 113 -1.95 -1.97 -10.39
C ALA A 113 -1.41 -2.64 -11.66
N VAL A 114 -0.26 -3.33 -11.56
CA VAL A 114 0.31 -4.12 -12.67
C VAL A 114 -0.64 -5.23 -13.11
N GLY A 115 -1.15 -6.04 -12.17
CA GLY A 115 -2.04 -7.16 -12.46
C GLY A 115 -3.33 -6.71 -13.16
N GLU A 116 -4.02 -5.73 -12.59
CA GLU A 116 -5.25 -5.16 -13.14
C GLU A 116 -5.02 -4.56 -14.53
N SER A 117 -3.93 -3.81 -14.72
CA SER A 117 -3.64 -3.19 -16.01
C SER A 117 -3.33 -4.20 -17.10
N TYR A 118 -2.57 -5.26 -16.80
CA TYR A 118 -2.39 -6.36 -17.76
C TYR A 118 -3.72 -7.02 -18.13
N PHE A 119 -4.60 -7.22 -17.16
CA PHE A 119 -5.91 -7.82 -17.40
C PHE A 119 -6.76 -6.96 -18.35
N ILE A 120 -6.86 -5.65 -18.08
CA ILE A 120 -7.60 -4.69 -18.90
C ILE A 120 -7.03 -4.61 -20.33
N LEU A 121 -5.71 -4.66 -20.47
CA LEU A 121 -5.03 -4.66 -21.77
C LEU A 121 -5.19 -5.98 -22.56
N GLY A 122 -5.88 -6.97 -22.01
CA GLY A 122 -6.13 -8.27 -22.65
C GLY A 122 -5.02 -9.30 -22.43
N HIS A 123 -3.99 -8.99 -21.65
CA HIS A 123 -2.92 -9.93 -21.27
C HIS A 123 -3.33 -10.77 -20.06
N ARG A 124 -4.46 -11.48 -20.18
CA ARG A 124 -5.13 -12.18 -19.06
C ARG A 124 -4.25 -13.24 -18.40
N ASP A 125 -3.65 -14.13 -19.19
CA ASP A 125 -2.78 -15.20 -18.66
C ASP A 125 -1.61 -14.63 -17.84
N LYS A 126 -1.06 -13.49 -18.28
CA LYS A 126 0.01 -12.79 -17.55
C LYS A 126 -0.51 -12.22 -16.23
N ALA A 127 -1.65 -11.55 -16.25
CA ALA A 127 -2.27 -11.00 -15.04
C ALA A 127 -2.58 -12.10 -14.02
N GLU A 128 -3.19 -13.21 -14.45
CA GLU A 128 -3.50 -14.33 -13.57
C GLU A 128 -2.24 -14.95 -12.97
N SER A 129 -1.22 -15.22 -13.80
CA SER A 129 0.04 -15.79 -13.33
C SER A 129 0.74 -14.89 -12.31
N LEU A 130 0.68 -13.57 -12.48
CA LEU A 130 1.23 -12.61 -11.51
C LEU A 130 0.48 -12.67 -10.17
N PHE A 131 -0.85 -12.62 -10.19
CA PHE A 131 -1.65 -12.71 -8.96
C PHE A 131 -1.44 -14.05 -8.25
N GLU A 132 -1.44 -15.17 -8.97
CA GLU A 132 -1.13 -16.49 -8.41
C GLU A 132 0.25 -16.51 -7.74
N GLY A 133 1.27 -15.97 -8.42
CA GLY A 133 2.62 -15.90 -7.90
C GLY A 133 2.74 -15.07 -6.63
N TRP A 134 2.08 -13.90 -6.58
CA TRP A 134 2.09 -13.04 -5.39
C TRP A 134 1.31 -13.64 -4.23
N LEU A 135 0.14 -14.22 -4.49
CA LEU A 135 -0.74 -14.76 -3.46
C LEU A 135 -0.28 -16.13 -2.95
N SER A 136 0.51 -16.87 -3.73
CA SER A 136 1.23 -18.06 -3.22
C SER A 136 2.33 -17.68 -2.23
N GLN A 137 2.98 -16.52 -2.41
CA GLN A 137 4.00 -16.02 -1.50
C GLN A 137 3.40 -15.35 -0.25
N ASP A 138 2.27 -14.67 -0.42
CA ASP A 138 1.57 -13.95 0.65
C ASP A 138 0.06 -14.23 0.59
N PRO A 139 -0.38 -15.42 1.04
CA PRO A 139 -1.79 -15.79 1.02
C PRO A 139 -2.66 -14.97 1.99
N SER A 140 -2.01 -14.19 2.86
CA SER A 140 -2.67 -13.29 3.82
C SER A 140 -3.06 -11.94 3.23
N TRP A 141 -2.67 -11.65 1.99
CA TRP A 141 -2.90 -10.36 1.36
C TRP A 141 -4.33 -10.25 0.80
N GLY A 142 -5.29 -9.86 1.66
CA GLY A 142 -6.71 -9.74 1.30
C GLY A 142 -6.96 -8.84 0.09
N TRP A 143 -6.32 -7.67 0.03
CA TRP A 143 -6.42 -6.77 -1.13
C TRP A 143 -5.87 -7.34 -2.43
N GLY A 144 -4.94 -8.31 -2.37
CA GLY A 144 -4.47 -9.02 -3.55
C GLY A 144 -5.52 -9.99 -4.08
N TRP A 145 -6.19 -10.74 -3.19
CA TRP A 145 -7.32 -11.60 -3.55
C TRP A 145 -8.48 -10.79 -4.13
N ILE A 146 -8.81 -9.66 -3.53
CA ILE A 146 -9.85 -8.73 -4.02
C ILE A 146 -9.44 -8.18 -5.39
N GLY A 147 -8.22 -7.68 -5.56
CA GLY A 147 -7.76 -7.14 -6.85
C GLY A 147 -7.83 -8.16 -7.99
N TRP A 148 -7.48 -9.43 -7.72
CA TRP A 148 -7.60 -10.48 -8.71
C TRP A 148 -9.06 -10.82 -9.02
N ALA A 149 -9.91 -10.93 -8.01
CA ALA A 149 -11.34 -11.16 -8.20
C ALA A 149 -12.03 -10.00 -8.95
N ASP A 150 -11.58 -8.76 -8.69
CA ASP A 150 -12.12 -7.54 -9.29
C ASP A 150 -11.92 -7.46 -10.80
N CYS A 151 -10.85 -8.09 -11.30
CA CYS A 151 -10.64 -8.27 -12.74
C CYS A 151 -11.81 -9.01 -13.41
N TRP A 152 -12.45 -9.92 -12.68
CA TRP A 152 -13.57 -10.74 -13.15
C TRP A 152 -14.93 -10.22 -12.70
N TYR A 153 -14.99 -9.47 -11.60
CA TYR A 153 -16.22 -8.92 -11.03
C TYR A 153 -16.73 -7.66 -11.74
N PHE A 154 -15.83 -6.81 -12.22
CA PHE A 154 -16.20 -5.57 -12.92
C PHE A 154 -16.08 -5.71 -14.44
N GLU A 155 -17.13 -5.30 -15.14
CA GLU A 155 -17.03 -5.05 -16.57
C GLU A 155 -16.28 -3.72 -16.80
N THR A 156 -15.18 -3.81 -17.54
CA THR A 156 -14.36 -2.67 -17.95
C THR A 156 -14.08 -2.76 -19.44
N VAL A 157 -13.47 -1.73 -20.02
CA VAL A 157 -13.17 -1.69 -21.46
C VAL A 157 -12.30 -2.92 -21.84
N GLY A 158 -12.84 -3.81 -22.66
CA GLY A 158 -12.13 -5.01 -23.13
C GLY A 158 -12.21 -6.24 -22.21
N THR A 159 -12.91 -6.13 -21.06
CA THR A 159 -13.15 -7.27 -20.17
C THR A 159 -14.61 -7.74 -20.30
N LYS A 160 -14.83 -9.01 -19.95
CA LYS A 160 -16.17 -9.57 -19.78
C LYS A 160 -16.25 -10.10 -18.36
N GLU A 161 -17.33 -9.75 -17.68
CA GLU A 161 -17.61 -10.24 -16.34
C GLU A 161 -17.70 -11.77 -16.29
N ASP A 162 -17.13 -12.34 -15.23
CA ASP A 162 -17.24 -13.74 -14.84
C ASP A 162 -17.33 -13.83 -13.30
N LEU A 163 -18.57 -13.76 -12.80
CA LEU A 163 -18.83 -13.74 -11.36
C LEU A 163 -18.49 -15.09 -10.70
N ASP A 164 -18.62 -16.20 -11.41
CA ASP A 164 -18.23 -17.52 -10.91
C ASP A 164 -16.72 -17.59 -10.67
N LYS A 165 -15.92 -17.00 -11.58
CA LYS A 165 -14.48 -16.88 -11.42
C LYS A 165 -14.10 -15.98 -10.24
N ALA A 166 -14.78 -14.85 -10.08
CA ALA A 166 -14.59 -13.97 -8.92
C ALA A 166 -14.87 -14.71 -7.59
N VAL A 167 -15.96 -15.50 -7.53
CA VAL A 167 -16.27 -16.36 -6.38
C VAL A 167 -15.18 -17.40 -6.15
N GLU A 168 -14.67 -18.07 -7.19
CA GLU A 168 -13.59 -19.06 -7.07
C GLU A 168 -12.35 -18.45 -6.40
N ILE A 169 -11.93 -17.26 -6.87
CA ILE A 169 -10.76 -16.56 -6.36
C ILE A 169 -10.95 -16.13 -4.90
N LEU A 170 -12.09 -15.50 -4.58
CA LEU A 170 -12.37 -15.05 -3.21
C LEU A 170 -12.51 -16.23 -2.24
N LYS A 171 -13.05 -17.38 -2.68
CA LYS A 171 -13.09 -18.60 -1.87
C LYS A 171 -11.69 -19.11 -1.55
N LYS A 172 -10.78 -19.11 -2.52
CA LYS A 172 -9.37 -19.45 -2.28
C LYS A 172 -8.76 -18.52 -1.23
N GLY A 173 -8.97 -17.21 -1.35
CA GLY A 173 -8.47 -16.24 -0.37
C GLY A 173 -9.02 -16.44 1.04
N LEU A 174 -10.31 -16.74 1.17
CA LEU A 174 -10.91 -17.03 2.48
C LEU A 174 -10.45 -18.36 3.09
N GLN A 175 -10.01 -19.32 2.28
CA GLN A 175 -9.48 -20.61 2.70
C GLN A 175 -7.98 -20.59 3.00
N SER A 176 -7.22 -19.70 2.37
CA SER A 176 -5.75 -19.70 2.44
C SER A 176 -5.19 -19.10 3.72
N SER A 177 -5.96 -18.28 4.46
CA SER A 177 -5.61 -17.80 5.80
C SER A 177 -6.75 -17.02 6.48
N ASP A 178 -6.62 -16.79 7.79
CA ASP A 178 -7.31 -15.71 8.52
C ASP A 178 -6.68 -14.34 8.22
N GLY A 179 -6.36 -14.11 6.95
CA GLY A 179 -5.41 -13.11 6.47
C GLY A 179 -5.72 -11.66 6.85
N ARG A 180 -4.76 -10.78 6.56
CA ARG A 180 -4.96 -9.34 6.68
C ARG A 180 -6.13 -8.94 5.78
N ASP A 181 -6.92 -7.99 6.25
CA ASP A 181 -8.03 -7.41 5.48
C ASP A 181 -9.14 -8.41 5.14
N ARG A 182 -9.27 -9.51 5.92
CA ARG A 182 -10.29 -10.55 5.71
C ARG A 182 -11.72 -10.00 5.69
N GLU A 183 -12.01 -8.97 6.49
CA GLU A 183 -13.32 -8.31 6.49
C GLU A 183 -13.70 -7.81 5.08
N PHE A 184 -12.74 -7.29 4.32
CA PHE A 184 -12.98 -6.77 2.98
C PHE A 184 -13.14 -7.88 1.95
N VAL A 185 -12.49 -9.04 2.17
CA VAL A 185 -12.68 -10.22 1.31
C VAL A 185 -14.09 -10.80 1.52
N LEU A 186 -14.58 -10.84 2.77
CA LEU A 186 -15.95 -11.23 3.10
C LEU A 186 -16.97 -10.25 2.51
N GLU A 187 -16.72 -8.95 2.64
CA GLU A 187 -17.56 -7.90 2.06
C GLU A 187 -17.65 -8.07 0.53
N ARG A 188 -16.50 -8.23 -0.14
CA ARG A 188 -16.48 -8.43 -1.60
C ARG A 188 -17.24 -9.70 -2.01
N MET A 189 -17.07 -10.79 -1.26
CA MET A 189 -17.79 -12.05 -1.53
C MET A 189 -19.32 -11.86 -1.43
N ARG A 190 -19.79 -11.16 -0.39
CA ARG A 190 -21.20 -10.79 -0.24
C ARG A 190 -21.69 -10.02 -1.47
N ASP A 191 -20.93 -9.01 -1.91
CA ASP A 191 -21.32 -8.16 -3.03
C ASP A 191 -21.40 -8.93 -4.35
N VAL A 192 -20.47 -9.87 -4.59
CA VAL A 192 -20.52 -10.77 -5.75
C VAL A 192 -21.77 -11.65 -5.73
N TYR A 193 -22.13 -12.22 -4.57
CA TYR A 193 -23.35 -13.03 -4.43
C TYR A 193 -24.63 -12.22 -4.58
N LEU A 194 -24.66 -10.98 -4.09
CA LEU A 194 -25.78 -10.06 -4.34
C LEU A 194 -25.95 -9.79 -5.84
N LYS A 195 -24.84 -9.56 -6.56
CA LYS A 195 -24.85 -9.34 -8.01
C LYS A 195 -25.31 -10.57 -8.79
N LEU A 196 -25.00 -11.78 -8.31
CA LEU A 196 -25.52 -13.06 -8.83
C LEU A 196 -27.01 -13.29 -8.52
N GLY A 197 -27.65 -12.47 -7.67
CA GLY A 197 -29.02 -12.69 -7.20
C GLY A 197 -29.15 -13.81 -6.14
N LEU A 198 -28.03 -14.27 -5.59
CA LEU A 198 -27.93 -15.35 -4.61
C LEU A 198 -27.97 -14.80 -3.19
N THR A 199 -29.17 -14.39 -2.76
CA THR A 199 -29.38 -13.65 -1.51
C THR A 199 -29.09 -14.45 -0.25
N LYS A 200 -29.28 -15.78 -0.27
CA LYS A 200 -28.99 -16.64 0.88
C LYS A 200 -27.49 -16.73 1.14
N GLU A 201 -26.72 -16.89 0.09
CA GLU A 201 -25.26 -16.93 0.12
C GLU A 201 -24.72 -15.57 0.56
N ALA A 202 -25.23 -14.47 0.00
CA ALA A 202 -24.86 -13.12 0.44
C ALA A 202 -25.13 -12.92 1.94
N GLN A 203 -26.31 -13.32 2.43
CA GLN A 203 -26.66 -13.23 3.86
C GLN A 203 -25.72 -14.06 4.74
N MET A 204 -25.32 -15.24 4.29
CA MET A 204 -24.34 -16.07 5.00
C MET A 204 -22.98 -15.36 5.15
N TYR A 205 -22.50 -14.67 4.10
CA TYR A 205 -21.26 -13.89 4.18
C TYR A 205 -21.39 -12.61 5.00
N GLU A 206 -22.57 -11.97 5.00
CA GLU A 206 -22.87 -10.86 5.91
C GLU A 206 -22.83 -11.29 7.38
N GLU A 207 -23.36 -12.47 7.71
CA GLU A 207 -23.28 -13.05 9.05
C GLU A 207 -21.83 -13.38 9.45
N MET A 208 -21.07 -14.03 8.56
CA MET A 208 -19.64 -14.28 8.80
C MET A 208 -18.85 -12.98 9.02
N LEU A 209 -19.12 -11.93 8.25
CA LEU A 209 -18.49 -10.62 8.41
C LEU A 209 -18.81 -10.02 9.78
N ARG A 210 -20.07 -10.08 10.19
CA ARG A 210 -20.51 -9.60 11.51
C ARG A 210 -19.79 -10.32 12.65
N ASP A 211 -19.73 -11.65 12.59
CA ASP A 211 -19.08 -12.47 13.61
C ASP A 211 -17.58 -12.15 13.68
N PHE A 212 -16.91 -12.07 12.53
CA PHE A 212 -15.49 -11.70 12.44
C PHE A 212 -15.20 -10.31 13.03
N LEU A 213 -16.03 -9.31 12.72
CA LEU A 213 -15.87 -7.96 13.26
C LEU A 213 -16.10 -7.93 14.78
N ALA A 214 -17.07 -8.69 15.28
CA ALA A 214 -17.31 -8.81 16.72
C ALA A 214 -16.11 -9.43 17.46
N GLU A 215 -15.52 -10.49 16.90
CA GLU A 215 -14.30 -11.12 17.43
C GLU A 215 -13.10 -10.15 17.41
N LYS A 216 -12.90 -9.45 16.30
CA LYS A 216 -11.82 -8.46 16.12
C LYS A 216 -11.92 -7.32 17.14
N GLU A 217 -13.12 -6.79 17.37
CA GLU A 217 -13.35 -5.75 18.39
C GLU A 217 -13.13 -6.29 19.81
N MET A 218 -13.57 -7.53 20.12
CA MET A 218 -13.31 -8.14 21.41
C MET A 218 -11.79 -8.30 21.67
N HIS A 219 -11.02 -8.74 20.67
CA HIS A 219 -9.56 -8.87 20.78
C HIS A 219 -8.88 -7.52 21.01
N LYS A 220 -9.33 -6.46 20.32
CA LYS A 220 -8.83 -5.09 20.51
C LYS A 220 -9.12 -4.56 21.92
N VAL A 221 -10.29 -4.87 22.48
CA VAL A 221 -10.61 -4.55 23.87
C VAL A 221 -9.66 -5.28 24.82
N VAL A 222 -9.41 -6.58 24.62
CA VAL A 222 -8.45 -7.34 25.46
C VAL A 222 -7.03 -6.76 25.36
N GLU A 223 -6.55 -6.47 24.16
CA GLU A 223 -5.21 -5.91 23.93
C GLU A 223 -5.03 -4.52 24.58
N THR A 224 -6.06 -3.67 24.52
CA THR A 224 -6.03 -2.35 25.15
C THR A 224 -6.24 -2.39 26.67
N SER A 225 -6.85 -3.47 27.20
CA SER A 225 -7.13 -3.67 28.62
C SER A 225 -5.98 -4.34 29.38
N LEU A 226 -5.06 -5.01 28.67
CA LEU A 226 -3.84 -5.55 29.26
C LEU A 226 -2.94 -4.39 29.70
N PRO A 227 -2.41 -4.38 30.94
CA PRO A 227 -1.45 -3.37 31.34
C PRO A 227 -0.23 -3.50 30.41
N LYS A 228 -0.01 -2.48 29.58
CA LYS A 228 1.24 -2.35 28.82
C LYS A 228 2.37 -2.48 29.84
N LEU A 229 3.16 -3.55 29.77
CA LEU A 229 4.47 -3.59 30.40
C LEU A 229 5.23 -2.40 29.81
N VAL A 230 5.33 -1.33 30.60
CA VAL A 230 5.91 -0.06 30.19
C VAL A 230 7.41 -0.26 30.00
N ASN A 231 7.80 -0.78 28.84
CA ASN A 231 9.11 -0.51 28.28
C ASN A 231 9.00 0.85 27.56
N GLY A 232 8.78 1.90 28.36
CA GLY A 232 9.04 3.25 27.89
C GLY A 232 10.52 3.38 27.50
N PRO A 233 10.89 4.35 26.65
CA PRO A 233 12.30 4.62 26.39
C PRO A 233 12.98 4.80 27.74
N ALA A 234 14.08 4.09 27.97
CA ALA A 234 14.82 4.19 29.23
C ALA A 234 15.10 5.67 29.51
N VAL A 235 14.34 6.26 30.43
CA VAL A 235 14.60 7.60 30.93
C VAL A 235 15.87 7.46 31.74
N SER A 236 17.02 7.66 31.10
CA SER A 236 18.27 7.78 31.83
C SER A 236 18.14 9.07 32.65
N HIS A 237 17.71 8.95 33.91
CA HIS A 237 17.96 9.98 34.89
C HIS A 237 19.48 10.15 34.93
N LYS A 238 19.99 11.23 34.33
CA LYS A 238 21.41 11.56 34.41
C LYS A 238 21.73 11.83 35.87
N ILE A 239 22.22 10.81 36.57
CA ILE A 239 22.70 10.94 37.95
C ILE A 239 23.84 11.96 37.93
N GLY A 240 23.69 13.04 38.70
CA GLY A 240 24.71 14.05 38.85
C GLY A 240 25.95 13.45 39.51
N ARG A 241 27.15 13.83 39.05
CA ARG A 241 28.42 13.31 39.59
C ARG A 241 28.55 13.44 41.11
N ASN A 242 27.84 14.39 41.74
CA ASN A 242 27.87 14.61 43.18
C ASN A 242 26.69 13.97 43.95
N ASP A 243 25.72 13.36 43.29
CA ASP A 243 24.54 12.75 43.92
C ASP A 243 24.88 11.44 44.63
N PRO A 244 24.07 10.97 45.59
CA PRO A 244 24.24 9.65 46.20
C PRO A 244 24.24 8.53 45.15
N CYS A 245 25.15 7.57 45.28
CA CYS A 245 25.29 6.49 44.32
C CYS A 245 24.15 5.48 44.45
N PRO A 246 23.46 5.09 43.36
CA PRO A 246 22.26 4.24 43.42
C PRO A 246 22.56 2.80 43.84
N CYS A 247 23.83 2.38 43.90
CA CYS A 247 24.22 1.05 44.37
C CYS A 247 24.10 0.86 45.90
N GLY A 248 23.63 1.87 46.63
CA GLY A 248 23.41 1.78 48.09
C GLY A 248 24.67 1.93 48.93
N SER A 249 25.83 2.27 48.34
CA SER A 249 27.10 2.38 49.06
C SER A 249 27.21 3.59 50.01
N GLY A 250 26.25 4.52 49.98
CA GLY A 250 26.28 5.77 50.74
C GLY A 250 27.28 6.83 50.24
N LYS A 251 28.04 6.56 49.16
CA LYS A 251 29.04 7.49 48.58
C LYS A 251 28.43 8.31 47.43
N LYS A 252 29.06 9.46 47.10
CA LYS A 252 28.72 10.24 45.89
C LYS A 252 29.06 9.46 44.61
N TYR A 253 28.26 9.58 43.54
CA TYR A 253 28.37 8.82 42.30
C TYR A 253 29.78 8.83 41.70
N LYS A 254 30.43 10.00 41.59
CA LYS A 254 31.81 10.13 41.07
C LYS A 254 32.89 9.42 41.88
N LYS A 255 32.61 9.05 43.13
CA LYS A 255 33.54 8.34 44.02
C LYS A 255 33.24 6.84 44.13
N CYS A 256 32.21 6.34 43.43
CA CYS A 256 31.78 4.94 43.44
C CYS A 256 31.63 4.43 42.00
N CYS A 257 30.40 4.30 41.48
CA CYS A 257 30.13 3.75 40.15
C CYS A 257 30.49 4.69 38.99
N GLY A 258 30.64 5.99 39.24
CA GLY A 258 30.97 7.00 38.22
C GLY A 258 32.45 7.39 38.20
N LYS A 259 33.35 6.46 38.53
CA LYS A 259 34.81 6.62 38.38
C LYS A 259 35.23 6.49 36.93
#